data_AF-A0A9P1CVL1-F1
#
_entry.id   AF-A0A9P1CVL1-F1
#
_cell.length_a   1.000
_cell.length_b   1.000
_cell.length_c   1.000
_cell.angle_alpha   90.00
_cell.angle_beta   90.00
_cell.angle_gamma   90.00
#
_symmetry.space_group_name_H-M   'P 1'
#
loop_
_entity.id
_entity.type
_entity.pdbx_description
1 polymer ?
#
loop_
_entity_poly.entity_id
_entity_poly.type
_entity_poly.pdbx_seq_one_letter_code
_entity_poly.pdbx_strand_id
1 'polypeptide(L)'
;MAESEEADARDFGDIAADMPDEEEIVFDGPMKAAEAAALTSLMNNSSFLTRCSQRCGAEAVELAQQVYKKLGSSEHVGEAVEAVVTKYGAPHLRPTDIEGRSEQDTACWSLINLLKYAAACATQDEAKHA
;
A
#
# COMPACT_ATOMS: atom_id res chain seq x y z
N MET A 1 -46.74 -33.30 -31.47
CA MET A 1 -46.72 -31.84 -31.70
C MET A 1 -46.23 -31.22 -30.41
N ALA A 2 -45.28 -30.29 -30.54
CA ALA A 2 -44.49 -29.75 -29.45
C ALA A 2 -45.28 -28.70 -28.66
N GLU A 3 -45.20 -28.76 -27.34
CA GLU A 3 -45.40 -27.60 -26.46
C GLU A 3 -44.08 -27.41 -25.72
N SER A 4 -43.34 -26.40 -26.14
CA SER A 4 -42.03 -26.04 -25.62
C SER A 4 -42.23 -25.23 -24.33
N GLU A 5 -41.70 -25.76 -23.23
CA GLU A 5 -41.57 -25.06 -21.95
C GLU A 5 -40.58 -23.90 -22.12
N GLU A 6 -41.09 -22.67 -22.17
CA GLU A 6 -40.28 -21.45 -22.04
C GLU A 6 -39.86 -21.29 -20.58
N ALA A 7 -38.66 -21.81 -20.28
CA ALA A 7 -37.95 -21.52 -19.06
C ALA A 7 -37.51 -20.05 -19.10
N ASP A 8 -38.19 -19.22 -18.30
CA ASP A 8 -37.87 -17.84 -17.98
C ASP A 8 -36.45 -17.77 -17.39
N ALA A 9 -35.46 -17.62 -18.27
CA ALA A 9 -34.07 -17.44 -17.91
C ALA A 9 -33.94 -16.03 -17.34
N ARG A 10 -33.98 -15.94 -16.01
CA ARG A 10 -33.70 -14.71 -15.26
C ARG A 10 -32.44 -14.06 -15.81
N ASP A 11 -32.61 -12.86 -16.36
CA ASP A 11 -31.55 -11.99 -16.84
C ASP A 11 -30.66 -11.60 -15.65
N PHE A 12 -29.48 -12.21 -15.54
CA PHE A 12 -28.45 -11.88 -14.55
C PHE A 12 -27.57 -10.70 -15.00
N GLY A 13 -28.00 -9.92 -16.01
CA GLY A 13 -27.25 -8.79 -16.56
C GLY A 13 -27.15 -7.57 -15.64
N ASP A 14 -28.01 -7.44 -14.63
CA ASP A 14 -28.18 -6.20 -13.84
C ASP A 14 -27.42 -6.16 -12.49
N ILE A 15 -26.56 -7.13 -12.17
CA ILE A 15 -25.88 -7.18 -10.85
C ILE A 15 -24.50 -6.47 -10.87
N ALA A 16 -24.10 -5.85 -11.99
CA ALA A 16 -22.76 -5.25 -12.14
C ALA A 16 -22.69 -3.72 -11.93
N ALA A 17 -23.82 -3.03 -11.71
CA ALA A 17 -23.87 -1.57 -11.81
C ALA A 17 -23.66 -0.79 -10.49
N ASP A 18 -23.46 -1.48 -9.36
CA ASP A 18 -23.40 -0.84 -8.03
C ASP A 18 -22.10 -1.20 -7.28
N MET A 19 -20.97 -1.19 -7.99
CA MET A 19 -19.68 -1.08 -7.33
C MET A 19 -19.51 0.38 -6.91
N PRO A 20 -19.34 0.67 -5.61
CA PRO A 20 -19.09 2.04 -5.16
C PRO A 20 -17.84 2.56 -5.88
N ASP A 21 -17.93 3.79 -6.40
CA ASP A 21 -16.79 4.47 -7.01
C ASP A 21 -15.59 4.34 -6.07
N GLU A 22 -14.55 3.64 -6.51
CA GLU A 22 -13.29 3.56 -5.79
C GLU A 22 -12.79 5.00 -5.61
N GLU A 23 -12.81 5.51 -4.38
CA GLU A 23 -12.34 6.87 -4.08
C GLU A 23 -10.94 7.05 -4.68
N GLU A 24 -10.85 7.83 -5.77
CA GLU A 24 -9.61 8.04 -6.49
C GLU A 24 -8.68 8.86 -5.59
N ILE A 25 -7.71 8.20 -4.98
CA ILE A 25 -6.73 8.85 -4.11
C ILE A 25 -5.76 9.65 -4.98
N VAL A 26 -5.93 10.97 -4.96
CA VAL A 26 -5.00 11.90 -5.61
C VAL A 26 -3.84 12.22 -4.65
N PHE A 27 -2.65 11.73 -4.97
CA PHE A 27 -1.42 12.06 -4.24
C PHE A 27 -0.88 13.44 -4.66
N ASP A 28 -1.50 14.50 -4.14
CA ASP A 28 -0.98 15.85 -4.31
C ASP A 28 0.30 16.09 -3.46
N GLY A 29 0.97 17.22 -3.70
CA GLY A 29 2.20 17.59 -2.98
C GLY A 29 2.05 17.55 -1.44
N PRO A 30 0.99 18.17 -0.86
CA PRO A 30 0.70 18.08 0.56
C PRO A 30 0.53 16.65 1.08
N MET A 31 -0.20 15.80 0.35
CA MET A 31 -0.41 14.41 0.73
C MET A 31 0.90 13.62 0.70
N LYS A 32 1.70 13.75 -0.37
CA LYS A 32 3.04 13.12 -0.45
C LYS A 32 3.94 13.52 0.71
N ALA A 33 3.93 14.81 1.07
CA ALA A 33 4.71 15.31 2.21
C ALA A 33 4.23 14.72 3.54
N ALA A 34 2.91 14.60 3.74
CA ALA A 34 2.32 13.98 4.93
C ALA A 34 2.69 12.51 5.05
N GLU A 35 2.61 11.74 3.96
CA GLU A 35 3.01 10.33 3.96
C GLU A 35 4.51 10.15 4.23
N ALA A 36 5.36 11.00 3.66
CA ALA A 36 6.79 10.98 3.92
C ALA A 36 7.12 11.29 5.39
N ALA A 37 6.42 12.25 5.99
CA ALA A 37 6.56 12.59 7.40
C ALA A 37 6.10 11.43 8.30
N ALA A 38 4.94 10.83 8.03
CA ALA A 38 4.43 9.69 8.78
C ALA A 38 5.35 8.46 8.66
N LEU A 39 5.89 8.15 7.47
CA LEU A 39 6.85 7.05 7.33
C LEU A 39 8.12 7.32 8.13
N THR A 40 8.60 8.56 8.11
CA THR A 40 9.76 8.98 8.90
C THR A 40 9.51 8.84 10.40
N SER A 41 8.32 9.24 10.87
CA SER A 41 7.88 9.06 12.26
C SER A 41 7.89 7.58 12.66
N LEU A 42 7.30 6.70 11.85
CA LEU A 42 7.29 5.25 12.06
C LEU A 42 8.70 4.66 12.10
N MET A 43 9.58 5.07 11.19
CA MET A 43 10.98 4.61 11.11
C MET A 43 11.85 5.08 12.28
N ASN A 44 11.46 6.18 12.94
CA ASN A 44 12.14 6.70 14.12
C ASN A 44 11.53 6.21 15.43
N ASN A 45 10.36 5.55 15.40
CA ASN A 45 9.70 5.00 16.57
C ASN A 45 10.29 3.64 16.97
N SER A 46 11.27 3.66 17.87
CA SER A 46 11.96 2.46 18.36
C SER A 46 11.02 1.43 19.00
N SER A 47 9.98 1.87 19.70
CA SER A 47 9.02 0.97 20.35
C SER A 47 8.19 0.20 19.31
N PHE A 48 7.71 0.90 18.28
CA PHE A 48 6.99 0.31 17.16
C PHE A 48 7.87 -0.68 16.40
N LEU A 49 9.11 -0.28 16.04
CA LEU A 49 10.04 -1.15 15.33
C LEU A 49 10.45 -2.38 16.14
N THR A 50 10.56 -2.26 17.46
CA THR A 50 10.81 -3.42 18.34
C THR A 50 9.65 -4.41 18.27
N ARG A 51 8.40 -3.94 18.32
CA ARG A 51 7.23 -4.81 18.13
C ARG A 51 7.25 -5.47 16.75
N CYS A 52 7.54 -4.69 15.71
CA CYS A 52 7.59 -5.23 14.35
C CYS A 52 8.71 -6.26 14.18
N SER A 53 9.83 -6.10 14.86
CA SER A 53 10.91 -7.10 14.87
C SER A 53 10.46 -8.40 15.55
N GLN A 54 9.67 -8.32 16.62
CA GLN A 54 9.14 -9.51 17.30
C GLN A 54 8.08 -10.23 16.47
N ARG A 55 7.31 -9.49 15.66
CA ARG A 55 6.19 -10.03 14.86
C ARG A 55 6.61 -10.54 13.49
N CYS A 56 7.38 -9.74 12.76
CA CYS A 56 7.76 -10.00 11.36
C CYS A 56 9.19 -10.54 11.24
N GLY A 57 9.97 -10.54 12.32
CA GLY A 57 11.37 -10.92 12.34
C GLY A 57 12.32 -9.72 12.21
N ALA A 58 13.47 -9.80 12.87
CA ALA A 58 14.47 -8.73 12.87
C ALA A 58 15.01 -8.44 11.46
N GLU A 59 15.25 -9.48 10.66
CA GLU A 59 15.73 -9.36 9.28
C GLU A 59 14.76 -8.56 8.40
N ALA A 60 13.45 -8.77 8.54
CA ALA A 60 12.44 -8.03 7.78
C ALA A 60 12.47 -6.53 8.13
N VAL A 61 12.60 -6.20 9.41
CA VAL A 61 12.71 -4.80 9.87
C VAL A 61 14.02 -4.17 9.40
N GLU A 62 15.12 -4.91 9.45
CA GLU A 62 16.41 -4.42 8.96
C GLU A 62 16.37 -4.10 7.46
N LEU A 63 15.82 -5.02 6.66
CA LEU A 63 15.62 -4.79 5.22
C LEU A 63 14.71 -3.58 4.96
N ALA A 64 13.62 -3.45 5.70
CA ALA A 64 12.74 -2.28 5.62
C ALA A 64 13.51 -0.98 5.90
N GLN A 65 14.30 -0.93 6.98
CA GLN A 65 15.12 0.25 7.29
C GLN A 65 16.17 0.54 6.21
N GLN A 66 16.77 -0.50 5.60
CA GLN A 66 17.71 -0.32 4.50
C GLN A 66 17.03 0.27 3.26
N VAL A 67 15.83 -0.19 2.91
CA VAL A 67 15.05 0.36 1.80
C VAL A 67 14.69 1.82 2.08
N TYR A 68 14.18 2.13 3.27
CA TYR A 68 13.86 3.50 3.66
C TYR A 68 15.09 4.43 3.54
N LYS A 69 16.26 3.99 4.02
CA LYS A 69 17.52 4.73 3.86
C LYS A 69 17.91 4.97 2.39
N LYS A 70 17.61 4.02 1.50
CA LYS A 70 17.89 4.13 0.06
C LYS A 70 16.97 5.13 -0.65
N LEU A 71 15.71 5.26 -0.21
CA LEU A 71 14.79 6.27 -0.74
C LEU A 71 15.34 7.69 -0.51
N GLY A 72 15.99 7.91 0.63
CA GLY A 72 16.77 9.12 0.88
C GLY A 72 15.89 10.32 1.22
N SER A 73 15.60 11.18 0.23
CA SER A 73 14.86 12.43 0.45
C SER A 73 13.37 12.18 0.74
N SER A 74 12.72 13.12 1.43
CA SER A 74 11.27 13.06 1.69
C SER A 74 10.44 13.07 0.41
N GLU A 75 10.94 13.72 -0.64
CA GLU A 75 10.29 13.75 -1.96
C GLU A 75 10.24 12.35 -2.57
N HIS A 76 11.38 11.66 -2.66
CA HIS A 76 11.43 10.29 -3.18
C HIS A 76 10.63 9.31 -2.30
N VAL A 77 10.55 9.55 -0.99
CA VAL A 77 9.68 8.75 -0.11
C VAL A 77 8.21 8.94 -0.49
N GLY A 78 7.76 10.19 -0.68
CA GLY A 78 6.38 10.48 -1.07
C GLY A 78 6.01 9.88 -2.43
N GLU A 79 6.92 9.98 -3.41
CA GLU A 79 6.77 9.36 -4.73
C GLU A 79 6.73 7.82 -4.66
N ALA A 80 7.59 7.20 -3.84
CA ALA A 80 7.59 5.76 -3.67
C ALA A 80 6.31 5.25 -3.02
N VAL A 81 5.76 6.00 -2.05
CA VAL A 81 4.47 5.66 -1.42
C VAL A 81 3.34 5.76 -2.44
N GLU A 82 3.26 6.86 -3.20
CA GLU A 82 2.28 7.03 -4.28
C GLU A 82 2.37 5.85 -5.27
N ALA A 83 3.58 5.56 -5.76
CA ALA A 83 3.79 4.50 -6.73
C ALA A 83 3.29 3.14 -6.21
N VAL A 84 3.55 2.81 -4.94
CA VAL A 84 3.06 1.56 -4.33
C VAL A 84 1.53 1.59 -4.19
N VAL A 85 0.97 2.64 -3.59
CA VAL A 85 -0.47 2.69 -3.29
C VAL A 85 -1.29 2.66 -4.57
N THR A 86 -0.89 3.43 -5.58
CA THR A 86 -1.57 3.48 -6.88
C THR A 86 -1.39 2.19 -7.68
N LYS A 87 -0.17 1.63 -7.73
CA LYS A 87 0.10 0.41 -8.52
C LYS A 87 -0.62 -0.82 -7.96
N TYR A 88 -0.76 -0.92 -6.64
CA TYR A 88 -1.33 -2.09 -5.97
C TYR A 88 -2.75 -1.87 -5.45
N GLY A 89 -3.36 -0.69 -5.68
CA GLY A 89 -4.70 -0.35 -5.17
C GLY A 89 -4.79 -0.52 -3.65
N ALA A 90 -3.74 -0.11 -2.93
CA ALA A 90 -3.53 -0.50 -1.54
C ALA A 90 -3.53 0.72 -0.60
N PRO A 91 -4.67 1.41 -0.42
CA PRO A 91 -4.75 2.64 0.38
C PRO A 91 -4.33 2.40 1.84
N HIS A 92 -4.64 1.21 2.37
CA HIS A 92 -4.22 0.80 3.70
C HIS A 92 -2.69 0.78 3.89
N LEU A 93 -1.87 0.77 2.83
CA LEU A 93 -0.41 0.84 2.96
C LEU A 93 0.12 2.28 3.12
N ARG A 94 -0.76 3.30 3.09
CA ARG A 94 -0.35 4.68 3.36
C ARG A 94 0.27 4.81 4.75
N PRO A 95 1.47 5.40 4.87
CA PRO A 95 2.10 5.68 6.16
C PRO A 95 1.21 6.36 7.20
N THR A 96 0.36 7.33 6.84
CA THR A 96 -0.57 7.97 7.79
C THR A 96 -1.57 6.97 8.37
N ASP A 97 -2.06 6.04 7.54
CA ASP A 97 -3.00 5.00 7.99
C ASP A 97 -2.31 3.96 8.85
N ILE A 98 -1.06 3.62 8.54
CA ILE A 98 -0.22 2.73 9.35
C ILE A 98 0.07 3.38 10.70
N GLU A 99 0.39 4.66 10.73
CA GLU A 99 0.63 5.43 11.95
C GLU A 99 -0.62 5.51 12.82
N GLY A 100 -1.79 5.80 12.22
CA GLY A 100 -3.07 5.82 12.95
C GLY A 100 -3.44 4.48 13.60
N ARG A 101 -2.86 3.36 13.13
CA ARG A 101 -3.07 2.02 13.69
C ARG A 101 -1.80 1.39 14.23
N SER A 102 -0.77 2.17 14.60
CA SER A 102 0.56 1.67 14.98
C SER A 102 0.53 0.64 16.11
N GLU A 103 -0.47 0.70 16.99
CA GLU A 103 -0.66 -0.21 18.12
C GLU A 103 -1.24 -1.58 17.72
N GLN A 104 -1.69 -1.75 16.47
CA GLN A 104 -2.18 -3.02 15.95
C GLN A 104 -1.04 -3.82 15.29
N ASP A 105 -1.04 -5.14 15.47
CA ASP A 105 -0.02 -6.01 14.85
C ASP A 105 -0.03 -5.95 13.31
N THR A 106 -1.19 -5.63 12.72
CA THR A 106 -1.36 -5.45 11.27
C THR A 106 -0.56 -4.27 10.73
N ALA A 107 -0.25 -3.26 11.56
CA ALA A 107 0.60 -2.13 11.17
C ALA A 107 2.02 -2.58 10.82
N CYS A 108 2.57 -3.56 11.53
CA CYS A 108 3.90 -4.08 11.25
C CYS A 108 3.96 -4.78 9.88
N TRP A 109 3.00 -5.65 9.59
CA TRP A 109 2.89 -6.26 8.26
C TRP A 109 2.71 -5.23 7.15
N SER A 110 1.90 -4.19 7.39
CA SER A 110 1.68 -3.11 6.44
C SER A 110 2.97 -2.36 6.14
N LEU A 111 3.75 -2.01 7.17
CA LEU A 111 5.03 -1.32 7.02
C LEU A 111 6.03 -2.14 6.20
N ILE A 112 6.18 -3.42 6.54
CA ILE A 112 7.12 -4.31 5.84
C ILE A 112 6.70 -4.49 4.37
N ASN A 113 5.41 -4.69 4.11
CA ASN A 113 4.91 -4.83 2.75
C ASN A 113 5.07 -3.55 1.94
N LEU A 114 4.74 -2.38 2.51
CA LEU A 114 4.97 -1.08 1.86
C LEU A 114 6.42 -0.97 1.38
N LEU A 115 7.40 -1.20 2.25
CA LEU A 115 8.80 -1.04 1.90
C LEU A 115 9.34 -2.13 0.98
N LYS A 116 8.82 -3.35 1.08
CA LYS A 116 9.10 -4.41 0.10
C LYS A 116 8.63 -4.02 -1.30
N TYR A 117 7.42 -3.45 -1.42
CA TYR A 117 6.90 -2.99 -2.69
C TYR A 117 7.61 -1.75 -3.21
N ALA A 118 8.00 -0.82 -2.32
CA ALA A 118 8.80 0.34 -2.68
C ALA A 118 10.15 -0.08 -3.29
N ALA A 119 10.81 -1.08 -2.70
CA ALA A 119 12.05 -1.65 -3.25
C ALA A 119 11.85 -2.27 -4.64
N ALA A 120 10.72 -2.95 -4.86
CA ALA A 120 10.38 -3.53 -6.16
C ALA A 120 10.03 -2.47 -7.21
N CYS A 121 9.46 -1.33 -6.81
CA CYS A 121 9.18 -0.22 -7.72
C CYS A 121 10.47 0.52 -8.10
N ALA A 122 11.35 0.79 -7.14
CA ALA A 122 12.64 1.45 -7.38
C ALA A 122 13.53 0.70 -8.39
N THR A 123 13.52 -0.64 -8.37
CA THR A 123 14.30 -1.46 -9.32
C THR A 123 13.67 -1.56 -10.72
N GLN A 124 12.37 -1.30 -10.86
CA GLN A 124 11.67 -1.39 -12.15
C GLN A 124 11.75 -0.10 -12.96
N ASP A 125 11.90 1.06 -12.32
CA ASP A 125 12.15 2.32 -13.03
C ASP A 125 13.56 2.40 -13.63
N GLU A 126 14.57 1.84 -12.95
CA GLU A 126 15.93 1.73 -13.52
C GLU A 126 15.96 0.84 -14.78
N ALA A 127 15.14 -0.21 -14.84
CA ALA A 127 15.08 -1.12 -15.99
C ALA A 127 14.33 -0.54 -17.20
N LYS A 128 13.52 0.52 -17.03
CA LYS A 128 12.78 1.17 -18.13
C LYS A 128 13.55 2.34 -18.75
N HIS A 129 14.66 2.77 -18.16
CA HIS A 129 15.47 3.90 -18.63
C HIS A 129 16.92 3.51 -18.98
N ALA A 130 17.24 2.21 -18.97
CA ALA A 130 18.48 1.64 -19.52
C ALA A 130 18.26 1.13 -20.96
#